data_AF-A0A9P7BI59-F1
#
_entry.id   AF-A0A9P7BI59-F1
#
_cell.length_a   1.000
_cell.length_b   1.000
_cell.length_c   1.000
_cell.angle_alpha   90.00
_cell.angle_beta   90.00
_cell.angle_gamma   90.00
#
_symmetry.space_group_name_H-M   'P 1'
#
loop_
_entity.id
_entity.type
_entity.pdbx_description
1 polymer ?
#
loop_
_entity_poly.entity_id
_entity_poly.type
_entity_poly.pdbx_seq_one_letter_code
_entity_poly.pdbx_strand_id
1 'polypeptide(L)'
;MFRLGPYTSIRRSLFNNALGKIKSGVTTKFAINAIKQSRDYSYRRRPQYVYFNESSQQRNSYRGYRNAWNNMNYQQKRIVYSFGGMVFFFIILHIEEAPVTHRWRLMITANWVENMFTRSSFRQVMSQYGRFVLPENHPITRQVSSIMVRLISAAHDYTDPVTGERVNLFTSLGNPDIPLDDWEFYVIDDVQMGQPTPNAFVIGGGKVFIFRSILPICEDENGLATVLSHELGHLLADHLGEKLTLSPFFITLNIMLYSIFGSSGPGDIIVNSLLNTSFSREMETEADYIGLMVMSRACFDPRKAPRLWKNMMAFERKAGQSSPELLSTHPSSDRRFNNINEWMPKAVTIYENSGCSQNVNSLLGNFTNNLANSISIGFR
;
A
#
# COMPACT_ATOMS: atom_id res chain seq x y z
N MET A 1 7.44 27.81 -41.69
CA MET A 1 7.94 28.29 -40.39
C MET A 1 7.05 27.69 -39.30
N PHE A 2 7.33 26.47 -38.83
CA PHE A 2 6.56 25.84 -37.76
C PHE A 2 7.02 26.46 -36.43
N ARG A 3 6.16 27.29 -35.82
CA ARG A 3 6.35 27.82 -34.46
C ARG A 3 6.33 26.64 -33.49
N LEU A 4 7.48 26.37 -32.87
CA LEU A 4 7.61 25.48 -31.71
C LEU A 4 6.90 26.13 -30.51
N GLY A 5 5.66 25.70 -30.25
CA GLY A 5 4.90 26.01 -29.02
C GLY A 5 5.42 25.27 -27.78
N PRO A 6 4.69 25.30 -26.65
CA PRO A 6 5.17 25.30 -25.24
C PRO A 6 5.84 24.01 -24.71
N TYR A 7 6.35 23.14 -25.58
CA TYR A 7 7.07 21.92 -25.21
C TYR A 7 8.48 22.16 -24.65
N THR A 8 9.05 23.36 -24.84
CA THR A 8 10.43 23.68 -24.41
C THR A 8 10.54 23.98 -22.91
N SER A 9 9.49 24.54 -22.29
CA SER A 9 9.49 24.83 -20.84
C SER A 9 9.38 23.55 -19.99
N ILE A 10 8.51 22.61 -20.41
CA ILE A 10 8.32 21.32 -19.75
C ILE A 10 9.60 20.48 -19.83
N ARG A 11 10.25 20.42 -20.99
CA ARG A 11 11.55 19.72 -21.15
C ARG A 11 12.65 20.32 -20.28
N ARG A 12 12.70 21.65 -20.15
CA ARG A 12 13.71 22.34 -19.32
C ARG A 12 13.46 22.10 -17.83
N SER A 13 12.19 22.08 -17.41
CA SER A 13 11.80 21.76 -16.03
C SER A 13 12.15 20.32 -15.64
N LEU A 14 11.77 19.33 -16.46
CA LEU A 14 12.10 17.92 -16.24
C LEU A 14 13.61 17.68 -16.21
N PHE A 15 14.36 18.29 -17.14
CA PHE A 15 15.81 18.18 -17.19
C PHE A 15 16.50 18.82 -15.97
N ASN A 16 16.05 20.00 -15.54
CA ASN A 16 16.57 20.66 -14.34
C ASN A 16 16.24 19.86 -13.06
N ASN A 17 15.06 19.25 -12.99
CA ASN A 17 14.66 18.38 -11.87
C ASN A 17 15.55 17.13 -11.80
N ALA A 18 15.77 16.45 -12.93
CA ALA A 18 16.70 15.31 -13.02
C ALA A 18 18.13 15.69 -12.63
N LEU A 19 18.64 16.83 -13.12
CA LEU A 19 19.95 17.35 -12.73
C LEU A 19 20.02 17.70 -11.23
N GLY A 20 18.94 18.22 -10.65
CA GLY A 20 18.81 18.48 -9.23
C GLY A 20 18.98 17.19 -8.41
N LYS A 21 18.25 16.13 -8.77
CA LYS A 21 18.35 14.80 -8.12
C LYS A 21 19.73 14.17 -8.24
N ILE A 22 20.39 14.32 -9.40
CA ILE A 22 21.78 13.85 -9.59
C ILE A 22 22.73 14.60 -8.65
N LYS A 23 22.63 15.93 -8.58
CA LYS A 23 23.50 16.77 -7.75
C LYS A 23 23.30 16.55 -6.25
N SER A 24 22.09 16.20 -5.81
CA SER A 24 21.79 15.92 -4.40
C SER A 24 22.13 14.49 -3.96
N GLY A 25 22.70 13.66 -4.85
CA GLY A 25 23.14 12.30 -4.53
C GLY A 25 21.98 11.29 -4.37
N VAL A 26 20.79 11.62 -4.87
CA VAL A 26 19.60 10.76 -4.83
C VAL A 26 19.85 9.42 -5.52
N THR A 27 20.55 9.44 -6.65
CA THR A 27 20.90 8.23 -7.41
C THR A 27 21.77 7.27 -6.59
N THR A 28 22.75 7.80 -5.87
CA THR A 28 23.66 7.02 -5.02
C THR A 28 22.94 6.47 -3.79
N LYS A 29 22.09 7.28 -3.13
CA LYS A 29 21.30 6.84 -1.98
C LYS A 29 20.22 5.82 -2.36
N PHE A 30 19.53 6.02 -3.49
CA PHE A 30 18.57 5.08 -4.05
C PHE A 30 19.24 3.74 -4.38
N ALA A 31 20.38 3.74 -5.07
CA ALA A 31 21.12 2.51 -5.37
C ALA A 31 21.54 1.76 -4.10
N ILE A 32 22.02 2.46 -3.06
CA ILE A 32 22.38 1.86 -1.77
C ILE A 32 21.14 1.25 -1.08
N ASN A 33 19.99 1.95 -1.10
CA ASN A 33 18.76 1.46 -0.50
C ASN A 33 18.18 0.26 -1.26
N ALA A 34 18.16 0.28 -2.59
CA ALA A 34 17.74 -0.84 -3.42
C ALA A 34 18.61 -2.09 -3.17
N ILE A 35 19.93 -1.91 -3.01
CA ILE A 35 20.85 -3.00 -2.67
C ILE A 35 20.55 -3.56 -1.26
N LYS A 36 20.23 -2.71 -0.28
CA LYS A 36 19.82 -3.17 1.07
C LYS A 36 18.51 -3.96 1.00
N GLN A 37 17.51 -3.46 0.28
CA GLN A 37 16.21 -4.10 0.11
C GLN A 37 16.33 -5.48 -0.57
N SER A 38 17.23 -5.63 -1.56
CA SER A 38 17.52 -6.92 -2.19
C SER A 38 18.23 -7.94 -1.27
N ARG A 39 18.95 -7.48 -0.23
CA ARG A 39 19.66 -8.35 0.72
C ARG A 39 18.71 -8.92 1.79
N ASP A 40 17.63 -8.21 2.11
CA ASP A 40 16.63 -8.64 3.07
C ASP A 40 15.68 -9.75 2.57
N TYR A 41 15.75 -10.08 1.27
CA TYR A 41 15.10 -11.27 0.70
C TYR A 41 15.78 -12.59 1.11
N SER A 42 16.95 -12.51 1.76
CA SER A 42 17.74 -13.66 2.17
C SER A 42 18.16 -13.54 3.63
N TYR A 43 17.30 -13.99 4.56
CA TYR A 43 17.77 -14.29 5.91
C TYR A 43 17.31 -15.67 6.41
N ARG A 44 18.17 -16.66 6.17
CA ARG A 44 18.53 -17.66 7.19
C ARG A 44 20.03 -17.94 7.08
N ARG A 45 20.75 -17.54 8.15
CA ARG A 45 22.07 -17.99 8.66
C ARG A 45 23.13 -16.88 8.74
N ARG A 46 23.86 -16.92 9.87
CA ARG A 46 24.97 -16.06 10.29
C ARG A 46 25.97 -15.81 9.14
N PRO A 47 26.70 -14.67 9.13
CA PRO A 47 27.68 -14.39 8.07
C PRO A 47 28.85 -15.37 8.20
N GLN A 48 28.76 -16.53 7.55
CA GLN A 48 29.94 -17.17 7.01
C GLN A 48 30.43 -16.26 5.90
N TYR A 49 31.70 -15.86 5.94
CA TYR A 49 32.38 -15.38 4.74
C TYR A 49 32.37 -16.51 3.72
N VAL A 50 31.31 -16.55 2.90
CA VAL A 50 31.30 -17.36 1.69
C VAL A 50 32.26 -16.64 0.76
N TYR A 51 33.49 -17.14 0.65
CA TYR A 51 34.29 -16.91 -0.54
C TYR A 51 33.42 -17.38 -1.70
N PHE A 52 32.84 -16.45 -2.45
CA PHE A 52 32.18 -16.75 -3.72
C PHE A 52 33.25 -17.29 -4.64
N ASN A 53 33.40 -18.62 -4.66
CA ASN A 53 34.06 -19.28 -5.76
C ASN A 53 33.07 -19.17 -6.92
N GLU A 54 33.23 -18.13 -7.74
CA GLU A 54 32.42 -17.90 -8.94
C GLU A 54 32.33 -19.21 -9.73
N SER A 55 31.11 -19.72 -9.90
CA SER A 55 30.88 -20.90 -10.73
C SER A 55 31.36 -20.62 -12.16
N SER A 56 31.90 -21.64 -12.83
CA SER A 56 32.36 -21.55 -14.23
C SER A 56 31.30 -20.97 -15.18
N GLN A 57 30.01 -21.17 -14.86
CA GLN A 57 28.85 -20.61 -15.58
C GLN A 57 28.75 -19.08 -15.48
N GLN A 58 29.00 -18.49 -14.31
CA GLN A 58 29.01 -17.02 -14.12
C GLN A 58 30.21 -16.39 -14.83
N ARG A 59 31.39 -17.01 -14.76
CA ARG A 59 32.59 -16.55 -15.49
C ARG A 59 32.39 -16.57 -17.01
N ASN A 60 31.73 -17.59 -17.55
CA ASN A 60 31.42 -17.68 -18.98
C ASN A 60 30.40 -16.63 -19.42
N SER A 61 29.41 -16.32 -18.57
CA SER A 61 28.42 -15.27 -18.83
C SER A 61 29.09 -13.89 -18.88
N TYR A 62 29.94 -13.58 -17.89
CA TYR A 62 30.64 -12.29 -17.81
C TYR A 62 31.67 -12.10 -18.94
N ARG A 63 32.40 -13.16 -19.31
CA ARG A 63 33.25 -13.17 -20.52
C ARG A 63 32.42 -13.00 -21.79
N GLY A 64 31.24 -13.61 -21.88
CA GLY A 64 30.30 -13.46 -23.00
C GLY A 64 29.86 -12.01 -23.20
N TYR A 65 29.42 -11.32 -22.15
CA TYR A 65 29.05 -9.90 -22.22
C TYR A 65 30.24 -9.00 -22.59
N ARG A 66 31.41 -9.26 -22.00
CA ARG A 66 32.64 -8.51 -22.29
C ARG A 66 33.11 -8.67 -23.74
N ASN A 67 33.03 -9.89 -24.28
CA ASN A 67 33.38 -10.18 -25.67
C ASN A 67 32.35 -9.56 -26.64
N ALA A 68 31.05 -9.65 -26.33
CA ALA A 68 30.00 -8.98 -27.10
C ALA A 68 30.21 -7.46 -27.15
N TRP A 69 30.55 -6.85 -26.01
CA TRP A 69 30.85 -5.41 -25.92
C TRP A 69 32.08 -5.01 -26.75
N ASN A 70 33.16 -5.78 -26.66
CA ASN A 70 34.39 -5.50 -27.40
C ASN A 70 34.19 -5.63 -28.91
N ASN A 71 33.34 -6.56 -29.35
CA ASN A 71 32.99 -6.80 -30.75
C ASN A 71 32.01 -5.78 -31.35
N MET A 72 31.39 -4.91 -30.54
CA MET A 72 30.50 -3.87 -31.05
C MET A 72 31.28 -2.75 -31.77
N ASN A 73 30.78 -2.36 -32.94
CA ASN A 73 31.29 -1.21 -33.67
C ASN A 73 30.88 0.12 -33.00
N TYR A 74 31.47 1.23 -33.45
CA TYR A 74 31.22 2.55 -32.86
C TYR A 74 29.73 2.95 -32.88
N GLN A 75 29.01 2.62 -33.97
CA GLN A 75 27.58 2.91 -34.10
C GLN A 75 26.75 2.13 -33.07
N GLN A 76 27.04 0.83 -32.89
CA GLN A 76 26.38 -0.03 -31.90
C GLN A 76 26.66 0.45 -30.48
N LYS A 77 27.92 0.78 -30.14
CA LYS A 77 28.27 1.35 -28.82
C LYS A 77 27.54 2.67 -28.58
N ARG A 78 27.47 3.56 -29.58
CA ARG A 78 26.74 4.82 -29.50
C ARG A 78 25.24 4.60 -29.24
N ILE A 79 24.62 3.61 -29.89
CA ILE A 79 23.22 3.24 -29.63
C ILE A 79 23.07 2.75 -28.19
N VAL A 80 23.94 1.86 -27.70
CA VAL A 80 23.86 1.35 -26.33
C VAL A 80 24.04 2.45 -25.29
N TYR A 81 25.00 3.35 -25.48
CA TYR A 81 25.17 4.51 -24.58
C TYR A 81 23.98 5.47 -24.64
N SER A 82 23.43 5.72 -25.82
CA SER A 82 22.28 6.63 -25.98
C SER A 82 21.03 6.02 -25.33
N PHE A 83 20.77 4.73 -25.56
CA PHE A 83 19.66 4.01 -24.95
C PHE A 83 19.84 3.87 -23.45
N GLY A 84 21.03 3.47 -22.98
CA GLY A 84 21.36 3.38 -21.56
C GLY A 84 21.23 4.74 -20.85
N GLY A 85 21.68 5.82 -21.50
CA GLY A 85 21.50 7.19 -20.99
C GLY A 85 20.03 7.59 -20.93
N MET A 86 19.22 7.24 -21.93
CA MET A 86 17.78 7.48 -21.95
C MET A 86 17.06 6.71 -20.83
N VAL A 87 17.36 5.42 -20.64
CA VAL A 87 16.80 4.59 -19.57
C VAL A 87 17.21 5.13 -18.20
N PHE A 88 18.49 5.49 -18.02
CA PHE A 88 18.97 6.08 -16.77
C PHE A 88 18.28 7.41 -16.46
N PHE A 89 18.14 8.29 -17.47
CA PHE A 89 17.41 9.55 -17.33
C PHE A 89 15.93 9.30 -17.00
N PHE A 90 15.29 8.34 -17.66
CA PHE A 90 13.92 7.92 -17.38
C PHE A 90 13.75 7.45 -15.93
N ILE A 91 14.63 6.59 -15.43
CA ILE A 91 14.62 6.12 -14.04
C ILE A 91 14.71 7.30 -13.07
N ILE A 92 15.63 8.25 -13.30
CA ILE A 92 15.79 9.42 -12.42
C ILE A 92 14.53 10.28 -12.34
N LEU A 93 13.82 10.44 -13.46
CA LEU A 93 12.56 11.20 -13.48
C LEU A 93 11.48 10.55 -12.61
N HIS A 94 11.47 9.22 -12.53
CA HIS A 94 10.46 8.42 -11.81
C HIS A 94 10.90 8.01 -10.39
N ILE A 95 12.08 8.43 -9.93
CA ILE A 95 12.47 8.29 -8.52
C ILE A 95 11.79 9.41 -7.73
N GLU A 96 11.02 9.06 -6.72
CA GLU A 96 10.42 10.00 -5.79
C GLU A 96 10.73 9.61 -4.34
N GLU A 97 10.48 10.54 -3.43
CA GLU A 97 10.67 10.33 -2.00
C GLU A 97 9.33 9.89 -1.40
N ALA A 98 9.33 8.77 -0.68
CA ALA A 98 8.14 8.28 0.00
C ALA A 98 7.74 9.26 1.11
N PRO A 99 6.44 9.53 1.26
CA PRO A 99 5.95 10.65 2.08
C PRO A 99 6.16 10.46 3.59
N VAL A 100 6.33 9.22 4.06
CA VAL A 100 6.41 8.90 5.49
C VAL A 100 7.82 8.52 5.91
N THR A 101 8.44 7.53 5.26
CA THR A 101 9.79 7.11 5.66
C THR A 101 10.90 7.93 5.02
N HIS A 102 10.57 8.85 4.11
CA HIS A 102 11.55 9.64 3.36
C HIS A 102 12.54 8.77 2.55
N ARG A 103 12.15 7.53 2.24
CA ARG A 103 12.94 6.62 1.42
C ARG A 103 12.73 6.95 -0.06
N TRP A 104 13.79 6.81 -0.85
CA TRP A 104 13.66 6.89 -2.31
C TRP A 104 12.98 5.64 -2.85
N ARG A 105 11.92 5.83 -3.63
CA ARG A 105 11.17 4.79 -4.32
C ARG A 105 11.07 5.11 -5.81
N LEU A 106 10.87 4.06 -6.61
CA LEU A 106 10.76 4.17 -8.07
C LEU A 106 9.32 3.91 -8.45
N MET A 107 8.69 4.89 -9.11
CA MET A 107 7.29 4.83 -9.54
C MET A 107 7.22 4.94 -11.06
N ILE A 108 7.41 3.82 -11.76
CA ILE A 108 7.35 3.75 -13.23
C ILE A 108 5.97 3.31 -13.70
N THR A 109 5.26 2.56 -12.87
CA THR A 109 3.94 2.02 -13.22
C THR A 109 3.01 3.16 -13.64
N ALA A 110 2.39 2.98 -14.80
CA ALA A 110 1.41 3.93 -15.29
C ALA A 110 0.02 3.55 -14.74
N ASN A 111 -0.81 4.57 -14.45
CA ASN A 111 -2.16 4.38 -13.87
C ASN A 111 -3.03 3.38 -14.66
N TRP A 112 -2.86 3.26 -15.98
CA TRP A 112 -3.62 2.29 -16.78
C TRP A 112 -3.24 0.83 -16.47
N VAL A 113 -1.97 0.58 -16.11
CA VAL A 113 -1.46 -0.75 -15.72
C VAL A 113 -2.04 -1.13 -14.37
N GLU A 114 -2.02 -0.22 -13.41
CA GLU A 114 -2.68 -0.41 -12.11
C GLU A 114 -4.17 -0.64 -12.28
N ASN A 115 -4.86 0.19 -13.07
CA ASN A 115 -6.28 0.01 -13.35
C ASN A 115 -6.59 -1.32 -14.03
N MET A 116 -5.72 -1.80 -14.94
CA MET A 116 -5.84 -3.14 -15.52
C MET A 116 -5.72 -4.21 -14.44
N PHE A 117 -4.72 -4.10 -13.57
CA PHE A 117 -4.49 -5.02 -12.47
C PHE A 117 -5.70 -5.04 -11.52
N THR A 118 -6.14 -3.88 -11.04
CA THR A 118 -7.33 -3.68 -10.22
C THR A 118 -8.57 -4.34 -10.82
N ARG A 119 -8.84 -4.11 -12.12
CA ARG A 119 -10.01 -4.72 -12.80
C ARG A 119 -9.91 -6.24 -12.85
N SER A 120 -8.72 -6.76 -13.10
CA SER A 120 -8.47 -8.21 -13.14
C SER A 120 -8.59 -8.84 -11.76
N SER A 121 -8.01 -8.24 -10.72
CA SER A 121 -8.14 -8.67 -9.32
C SER A 121 -9.60 -8.67 -8.88
N PHE A 122 -10.33 -7.59 -9.19
CA PHE A 122 -11.76 -7.50 -8.90
C PHE A 122 -12.55 -8.66 -9.53
N ARG A 123 -12.37 -8.89 -10.83
CA ARG A 123 -13.05 -9.99 -11.53
C ARG A 123 -12.71 -11.35 -10.92
N GLN A 124 -11.46 -11.56 -10.56
CA GLN A 124 -11.02 -12.81 -9.96
C GLN A 124 -11.68 -13.03 -8.59
N VAL A 125 -11.60 -12.03 -7.70
CA VAL A 125 -12.22 -12.09 -6.37
C VAL A 125 -13.72 -12.32 -6.49
N MET A 126 -14.40 -11.60 -7.37
CA MET A 126 -15.83 -11.79 -7.59
C MET A 126 -16.17 -13.14 -8.24
N SER A 127 -15.31 -13.68 -9.11
CA SER A 127 -15.49 -15.03 -9.65
C SER A 127 -15.38 -16.11 -8.58
N GLN A 128 -14.50 -15.92 -7.60
CA GLN A 128 -14.24 -16.90 -6.54
C GLN A 128 -15.23 -16.77 -5.38
N TYR A 129 -15.47 -15.55 -4.93
CA TYR A 129 -16.18 -15.25 -3.68
C TYR A 129 -17.52 -14.55 -3.88
N GLY A 130 -17.86 -14.10 -5.09
CA GLY A 130 -19.02 -13.25 -5.36
C GLY A 130 -20.36 -13.83 -4.88
N ARG A 131 -20.50 -15.16 -4.84
CA ARG A 131 -21.70 -15.85 -4.32
C ARG A 131 -21.85 -15.79 -2.81
N PHE A 132 -20.76 -15.54 -2.09
CA PHE A 132 -20.69 -15.48 -0.63
C PHE A 132 -20.59 -14.05 -0.12
N VAL A 133 -20.73 -13.04 -0.99
CA VAL A 133 -20.76 -11.64 -0.57
C VAL A 133 -22.07 -11.38 0.18
N LEU A 134 -21.95 -10.86 1.40
CA LEU A 134 -23.08 -10.45 2.22
C LEU A 134 -23.78 -9.22 1.60
N PRO A 135 -25.13 -9.14 1.69
CA PRO A 135 -25.85 -8.01 1.15
C PRO A 135 -25.51 -6.71 1.90
N GLU A 136 -25.70 -5.56 1.23
CA GLU A 136 -25.37 -4.23 1.77
C GLU A 136 -26.11 -3.91 3.08
N ASN A 137 -27.36 -4.38 3.21
CA ASN A 137 -28.19 -4.18 4.40
C ASN A 137 -27.81 -5.07 5.59
N HIS A 138 -26.88 -6.03 5.40
CA HIS A 138 -26.46 -6.93 6.45
C HIS A 138 -25.78 -6.16 7.60
N PRO A 139 -26.02 -6.48 8.89
CA PRO A 139 -25.45 -5.75 10.02
C PRO A 139 -23.92 -5.61 9.96
N ILE A 140 -23.21 -6.68 9.58
CA ILE A 140 -21.75 -6.69 9.43
C ILE A 140 -21.31 -5.75 8.30
N THR A 141 -21.97 -5.82 7.14
CA THR A 141 -21.64 -4.96 5.99
C THR A 141 -21.84 -3.49 6.32
N ARG A 142 -22.92 -3.15 7.02
CA ARG A 142 -23.16 -1.77 7.50
C ARG A 142 -22.10 -1.30 8.51
N GLN A 143 -21.68 -2.18 9.42
CA GLN A 143 -20.63 -1.86 10.39
C GLN A 143 -19.31 -1.56 9.69
N VAL A 144 -18.87 -2.45 8.78
CA VAL A 144 -17.65 -2.28 7.98
C VAL A 144 -17.72 -0.99 7.15
N SER A 145 -18.83 -0.75 6.46
CA SER A 145 -19.03 0.44 5.64
C SER A 145 -18.97 1.71 6.47
N SER A 146 -19.61 1.73 7.65
CA SER A 146 -19.57 2.87 8.57
C SER A 146 -18.15 3.18 9.04
N ILE A 147 -17.36 2.16 9.38
CA ILE A 147 -15.96 2.33 9.78
C ILE A 147 -15.13 2.87 8.62
N MET A 148 -15.24 2.28 7.43
CA MET A 148 -14.51 2.74 6.24
C MET A 148 -14.87 4.17 5.86
N VAL A 149 -16.15 4.54 5.83
CA VAL A 149 -16.57 5.91 5.49
C VAL A 149 -15.94 6.93 6.46
N ARG A 150 -15.87 6.60 7.76
CA ARG A 150 -15.18 7.46 8.74
C ARG A 150 -13.68 7.57 8.47
N LEU A 151 -13.02 6.46 8.13
CA LEU A 151 -11.59 6.43 7.80
C LEU A 151 -11.29 7.23 6.53
N ILE A 152 -12.07 7.02 5.46
CA ILE A 152 -11.89 7.73 4.18
C ILE A 152 -12.18 9.22 4.35
N SER A 153 -13.23 9.58 5.10
CA SER A 153 -13.52 10.99 5.41
C SER A 153 -12.37 11.65 6.17
N ALA A 154 -11.78 10.94 7.14
CA ALA A 154 -10.61 11.43 7.87
C ALA A 154 -9.35 11.54 6.99
N ALA A 155 -9.25 10.74 5.93
CA ALA A 155 -8.17 10.83 4.95
C ALA A 155 -8.38 11.99 3.95
N HIS A 156 -9.62 12.26 3.52
CA HIS A 156 -9.95 13.44 2.70
C HIS A 156 -9.73 14.76 3.46
N ASP A 157 -9.97 14.76 4.77
CA ASP A 157 -9.85 15.92 5.63
C ASP A 157 -8.85 15.70 6.78
N TYR A 158 -7.63 15.34 6.40
CA TYR A 158 -6.55 15.13 7.34
C TYR A 158 -5.94 16.47 7.75
N THR A 159 -5.78 16.68 9.05
CA THR A 159 -5.05 17.84 9.58
C THR A 159 -3.67 17.38 9.97
N ASP A 160 -2.64 17.92 9.31
CA ASP A 160 -1.26 17.61 9.66
C ASP A 160 -0.98 18.08 11.10
N PRO A 161 -0.55 17.18 12.00
CA PRO A 161 -0.34 17.51 13.41
C PRO A 161 0.88 18.41 13.66
N VAL A 162 1.78 18.55 12.68
CA VAL A 162 2.99 19.37 12.74
C VAL A 162 2.71 20.76 12.16
N THR A 163 2.07 20.83 10.99
CA THR A 163 1.83 22.11 10.29
C THR A 163 0.47 22.72 10.60
N GLY A 164 -0.50 21.92 11.05
CA GLY A 164 -1.90 22.33 11.24
C GLY A 164 -2.68 22.51 9.93
N GLU A 165 -2.07 22.19 8.79
CA GLU A 165 -2.69 22.34 7.47
C GLU A 165 -3.70 21.22 7.21
N ARG A 166 -4.84 21.57 6.60
CA ARG A 166 -5.82 20.59 6.12
C ARG A 166 -5.41 20.11 4.73
N VAL A 167 -5.20 18.81 4.60
CA VAL A 167 -4.76 18.15 3.38
C VAL A 167 -5.67 16.98 3.06
N ASN A 168 -5.94 16.77 1.77
CA ASN A 168 -6.50 15.53 1.27
C ASN A 168 -5.35 14.55 1.02
N LEU A 169 -5.29 13.50 1.85
CA LEU A 169 -4.20 12.51 1.81
C LEU A 169 -4.10 11.78 0.48
N PHE A 170 -5.19 11.60 -0.27
CA PHE A 170 -5.13 10.98 -1.59
C PHE A 170 -4.29 11.84 -2.53
N THR A 171 -4.69 13.12 -2.67
CA THR A 171 -4.00 14.05 -3.56
C THR A 171 -2.59 14.39 -3.11
N SER A 172 -2.36 14.55 -1.79
CA SER A 172 -1.05 14.91 -1.26
C SER A 172 -0.01 13.80 -1.43
N LEU A 173 -0.47 12.55 -1.48
CA LEU A 173 0.37 11.38 -1.67
C LEU A 173 0.42 10.91 -3.13
N GLY A 174 -0.11 11.70 -4.07
CA GLY A 174 -0.01 11.45 -5.51
C GLY A 174 -1.07 10.52 -6.08
N ASN A 175 -2.05 10.11 -5.27
CA ASN A 175 -3.18 9.29 -5.69
C ASN A 175 -4.32 10.14 -6.28
N PRO A 176 -5.13 9.58 -7.20
CA PRO A 176 -6.37 10.21 -7.61
C PRO A 176 -7.31 10.32 -6.42
N ASP A 177 -7.96 11.47 -6.29
CA ASP A 177 -9.04 11.65 -5.31
C ASP A 177 -10.22 10.75 -5.69
N ILE A 178 -10.68 9.92 -4.76
CA ILE A 178 -11.78 8.98 -4.98
C ILE A 178 -12.99 9.50 -4.18
N PRO A 179 -14.02 10.05 -4.84
CA PRO A 179 -15.24 10.50 -4.17
C PRO A 179 -15.79 9.43 -3.23
N LEU A 180 -16.31 9.85 -2.07
CA LEU A 180 -16.86 8.91 -1.07
C LEU A 180 -17.92 7.98 -1.67
N ASP A 181 -18.72 8.47 -2.61
CA ASP A 181 -19.81 7.71 -3.27
C ASP A 181 -19.31 6.63 -4.23
N ASP A 182 -18.04 6.69 -4.65
CA ASP A 182 -17.43 5.72 -5.57
C ASP A 182 -16.83 4.50 -4.83
N TRP A 183 -16.84 4.52 -3.49
CA TRP A 183 -16.32 3.41 -2.68
C TRP A 183 -17.33 2.28 -2.54
N GLU A 184 -16.85 1.05 -2.72
CA GLU A 184 -17.64 -0.17 -2.64
C GLU A 184 -17.05 -1.12 -1.59
N PHE A 185 -17.92 -1.64 -0.71
CA PHE A 185 -17.53 -2.50 0.41
C PHE A 185 -18.10 -3.91 0.25
N TYR A 186 -17.22 -4.90 0.16
CA TYR A 186 -17.58 -6.29 -0.05
C TYR A 186 -17.17 -7.12 1.17
N VAL A 187 -18.16 -7.58 1.94
CA VAL A 187 -17.92 -8.53 3.03
C VAL A 187 -18.17 -9.95 2.54
N ILE A 188 -17.13 -10.77 2.51
CA ILE A 188 -17.15 -12.15 2.05
C ILE A 188 -17.42 -13.07 3.25
N ASP A 189 -18.48 -13.87 3.19
CA ASP A 189 -18.80 -14.91 4.17
C ASP A 189 -18.02 -16.20 3.90
N ASP A 190 -16.70 -16.13 4.13
CA ASP A 190 -15.78 -17.25 4.00
C ASP A 190 -16.00 -18.35 5.06
N VAL A 191 -16.68 -18.01 6.16
CA VAL A 191 -17.15 -18.97 7.16
C VAL A 191 -18.27 -19.83 6.58
N GLN A 192 -19.26 -19.24 5.92
CA GLN A 192 -20.32 -19.99 5.23
C GLN A 192 -19.78 -20.83 4.06
N MET A 193 -18.74 -20.33 3.38
CA MET A 193 -18.04 -21.08 2.33
C MET A 193 -17.32 -22.33 2.86
N GLY A 194 -17.10 -22.43 4.18
CA GLY A 194 -16.42 -23.57 4.82
C GLY A 194 -14.89 -23.51 4.74
N GLN A 195 -14.32 -22.37 4.32
CA GLN A 195 -12.88 -22.15 4.24
C GLN A 195 -12.52 -20.81 4.90
N PRO A 196 -12.56 -20.73 6.25
CA PRO A 196 -12.25 -19.50 6.96
C PRO A 196 -10.79 -19.11 6.72
N THR A 197 -10.59 -18.00 6.03
CA THR A 197 -9.30 -17.45 5.62
C THR A 197 -9.25 -15.96 6.02
N PRO A 198 -8.88 -15.65 7.28
CA PRO A 198 -8.91 -14.28 7.79
C PRO A 198 -8.08 -13.34 6.92
N ASN A 199 -8.75 -12.38 6.29
CA ASN A 199 -8.12 -11.44 5.38
C ASN A 199 -8.95 -10.15 5.23
N ALA A 200 -8.28 -9.08 4.81
CA ALA A 200 -8.89 -7.85 4.33
C ALA A 200 -7.90 -7.17 3.39
N PHE A 201 -8.39 -6.53 2.34
CA PHE A 201 -7.52 -5.76 1.43
C PHE A 201 -8.31 -4.69 0.69
N VAL A 202 -7.61 -3.64 0.29
CA VAL A 202 -8.13 -2.57 -0.57
C VAL A 202 -7.46 -2.68 -1.93
N ILE A 203 -8.25 -2.69 -3.00
CA ILE A 203 -7.74 -2.55 -4.37
C ILE A 203 -8.10 -1.16 -4.92
N GLY A 204 -7.38 -0.75 -5.96
CA GLY A 204 -7.62 0.53 -6.63
C GLY A 204 -9.10 0.76 -7.03
N GLY A 205 -9.46 2.03 -7.22
CA GLY A 205 -10.84 2.40 -7.58
C GLY A 205 -11.85 2.17 -6.47
N GLY A 206 -11.43 2.31 -5.21
CA GLY A 206 -12.30 2.41 -4.03
C GLY A 206 -12.94 1.10 -3.56
N LYS A 207 -12.35 -0.07 -3.87
CA LYS A 207 -12.97 -1.37 -3.57
C LYS A 207 -12.31 -2.03 -2.38
N VAL A 208 -13.10 -2.35 -1.37
CA VAL A 208 -12.62 -2.93 -0.11
C VAL A 208 -13.21 -4.33 0.05
N PHE A 209 -12.36 -5.30 0.36
CA PHE A 209 -12.75 -6.68 0.60
C PHE A 209 -12.42 -7.07 2.04
N ILE A 210 -13.38 -7.67 2.74
CA ILE A 210 -13.25 -8.10 4.14
C ILE A 210 -13.79 -9.51 4.27
N PHE A 211 -12.99 -10.42 4.83
CA PHE A 211 -13.40 -11.80 5.07
C PHE A 211 -13.98 -11.91 6.47
N ARG A 212 -15.19 -12.43 6.60
CA ARG A 212 -15.94 -12.50 7.87
C ARG A 212 -15.13 -13.16 9.00
N SER A 213 -14.29 -14.14 8.67
CA SER A 213 -13.43 -14.83 9.65
C SER A 213 -12.36 -13.95 10.31
N ILE A 214 -12.10 -12.72 9.83
CA ILE A 214 -11.19 -11.77 10.46
C ILE A 214 -11.80 -11.07 11.70
N LEU A 215 -13.13 -10.97 11.76
CA LEU A 215 -13.83 -10.21 12.80
C LEU A 215 -13.53 -10.71 14.23
N PRO A 216 -13.48 -12.02 14.51
CA PRO A 216 -13.09 -12.52 15.83
C PRO A 216 -11.65 -12.17 16.24
N ILE A 217 -10.75 -11.95 15.28
CA ILE A 217 -9.36 -11.53 15.55
C ILE A 217 -9.33 -10.04 15.93
N CYS A 218 -10.17 -9.24 15.27
CA CYS A 218 -10.31 -7.81 15.52
C CYS A 218 -10.97 -7.51 16.87
N GLU A 219 -11.85 -8.40 17.35
CA GLU A 219 -12.67 -8.30 18.57
C GLU A 219 -13.69 -7.14 18.59
N ASP A 220 -13.25 -5.91 18.33
CA ASP A 220 -14.06 -4.69 18.39
C ASP A 220 -13.83 -3.76 17.19
N GLU A 221 -14.59 -2.67 17.12
CA GLU A 221 -14.52 -1.70 16.03
C GLU A 221 -13.15 -1.03 15.89
N ASN A 222 -12.39 -0.88 16.98
CA ASN A 222 -11.06 -0.28 16.92
C ASN A 222 -10.05 -1.28 16.34
N GLY A 223 -10.19 -2.56 16.66
CA GLY A 223 -9.40 -3.62 16.04
C GLY A 223 -9.69 -3.73 14.54
N LEU A 224 -10.97 -3.67 14.15
CA LEU A 224 -11.37 -3.69 12.74
C LEU A 224 -10.89 -2.42 12.02
N ALA A 225 -11.04 -1.25 12.63
CA ALA A 225 -10.51 0.00 12.10
C ALA A 225 -8.99 -0.02 11.94
N THR A 226 -8.26 -0.72 12.84
CA THR A 226 -6.80 -0.88 12.71
C THR A 226 -6.46 -1.61 11.41
N VAL A 227 -7.09 -2.78 11.14
CA VAL A 227 -6.89 -3.53 9.88
C VAL A 227 -7.25 -2.66 8.67
N LEU A 228 -8.44 -2.07 8.68
CA LEU A 228 -8.95 -1.30 7.54
C LEU A 228 -8.15 -0.03 7.26
N SER A 229 -7.67 0.65 8.30
CA SER A 229 -6.81 1.82 8.16
C SER A 229 -5.42 1.47 7.63
N HIS A 230 -4.89 0.29 7.99
CA HIS A 230 -3.65 -0.24 7.42
C HIS A 230 -3.79 -0.51 5.93
N GLU A 231 -4.87 -1.18 5.50
CA GLU A 231 -5.15 -1.41 4.08
C GLU A 231 -5.37 -0.10 3.31
N LEU A 232 -6.07 0.86 3.92
CA LEU A 232 -6.20 2.20 3.36
C LEU A 232 -4.84 2.91 3.26
N GLY A 233 -3.95 2.70 4.23
CA GLY A 233 -2.58 3.19 4.20
C GLY A 233 -1.76 2.68 3.02
N HIS A 234 -1.94 1.40 2.65
CA HIS A 234 -1.32 0.84 1.43
C HIS A 234 -1.79 1.55 0.15
N LEU A 235 -3.10 1.83 0.04
CA LEU A 235 -3.65 2.56 -1.09
C LEU A 235 -3.14 4.02 -1.10
N LEU A 236 -3.24 4.71 0.03
CA LEU A 236 -2.81 6.10 0.18
C LEU A 236 -1.32 6.30 -0.13
N ALA A 237 -0.48 5.32 0.19
CA ALA A 237 0.94 5.37 -0.13
C ALA A 237 1.29 4.85 -1.54
N ASP A 238 0.32 4.41 -2.34
CA ASP A 238 0.53 3.79 -3.65
C ASP A 238 1.56 2.64 -3.65
N HIS A 239 1.43 1.75 -2.65
CA HIS A 239 2.32 0.58 -2.56
C HIS A 239 2.09 -0.42 -3.70
N LEU A 240 0.90 -0.43 -4.32
CA LEU A 240 0.62 -1.29 -5.47
C LEU A 240 1.43 -0.85 -6.70
N GLY A 241 1.42 0.45 -7.03
CA GLY A 241 2.21 1.01 -8.13
C GLY A 241 3.70 0.80 -7.94
N GLU A 242 4.20 0.96 -6.71
CA GLU A 242 5.59 0.71 -6.38
C GLU A 242 5.96 -0.78 -6.51
N LYS A 243 5.12 -1.69 -6.00
CA LYS A 243 5.34 -3.13 -6.10
C LYS A 243 5.34 -3.61 -7.54
N LEU A 244 4.44 -3.07 -8.37
CA LEU A 244 4.41 -3.31 -9.82
C LEU A 244 5.69 -2.83 -10.50
N THR A 245 6.23 -1.68 -10.07
CA THR A 245 7.49 -1.13 -10.59
C THR A 245 8.68 -2.01 -10.25
N LEU A 246 8.73 -2.58 -9.04
CA LEU A 246 9.90 -3.32 -8.56
C LEU A 246 9.98 -4.77 -9.05
N SER A 247 8.94 -5.30 -9.69
CA SER A 247 8.96 -6.67 -10.19
C SER A 247 9.63 -6.79 -11.57
N PRO A 248 10.82 -7.41 -11.67
CA PRO A 248 11.55 -7.55 -12.93
C PRO A 248 10.80 -8.41 -13.95
N PHE A 249 9.99 -9.34 -13.45
CA PHE A 249 9.08 -10.16 -14.23
C PHE A 249 7.98 -9.31 -14.83
N PHE A 250 7.34 -8.41 -14.07
CA PHE A 250 6.22 -7.61 -14.58
C PHE A 250 6.68 -6.53 -15.55
N ILE A 251 7.84 -5.90 -15.37
CA ILE A 251 8.36 -4.98 -16.40
C ILE A 251 8.62 -5.73 -17.72
N THR A 252 9.32 -6.86 -17.67
CA THR A 252 9.68 -7.63 -18.87
C THR A 252 8.45 -8.24 -19.54
N LEU A 253 7.53 -8.79 -18.74
CA LEU A 253 6.29 -9.39 -19.21
C LEU A 253 5.29 -8.35 -19.69
N ASN A 254 5.19 -7.16 -19.07
CA ASN A 254 4.31 -6.09 -19.54
C ASN A 254 4.75 -5.58 -20.92
N ILE A 255 6.07 -5.36 -21.11
CA ILE A 255 6.65 -5.04 -22.42
C ILE A 255 6.38 -6.16 -23.43
N MET A 256 6.54 -7.43 -23.04
CA MET A 256 6.33 -8.57 -23.93
C MET A 256 4.84 -8.77 -24.30
N LEU A 257 3.93 -8.73 -23.32
CA LEU A 257 2.50 -8.96 -23.52
C LEU A 257 1.83 -7.82 -24.29
N TYR A 258 2.22 -6.58 -24.03
CA TYR A 258 1.79 -5.44 -24.83
C TYR A 258 2.22 -5.60 -26.30
N SER A 259 3.43 -6.10 -26.53
CA SER A 259 3.97 -6.31 -27.87
C SER A 259 3.32 -7.47 -28.65
N ILE A 260 2.69 -8.44 -27.96
CA ILE A 260 2.13 -9.66 -28.59
C ILE A 260 0.60 -9.63 -28.67
N PHE A 261 -0.09 -9.16 -27.61
CA PHE A 261 -1.53 -9.37 -27.44
C PHE A 261 -2.37 -8.09 -27.37
N GLY A 262 -1.73 -6.91 -27.35
CA GLY A 262 -2.44 -5.69 -26.96
C GLY A 262 -3.01 -5.79 -25.54
N SER A 263 -4.08 -5.03 -25.23
CA SER A 263 -4.64 -4.90 -23.87
C SER A 263 -5.37 -6.14 -23.30
N SER A 264 -5.27 -7.30 -23.96
CA SER A 264 -6.06 -8.51 -23.67
C SER A 264 -5.23 -9.74 -23.28
N GLY A 265 -3.96 -9.56 -22.90
CA GLY A 265 -3.06 -10.66 -22.49
C GLY A 265 -3.45 -11.35 -21.16
N PRO A 266 -2.78 -12.47 -20.80
CA PRO A 266 -3.11 -13.34 -19.65
C PRO A 266 -2.86 -12.63 -18.30
N GLY A 267 -3.81 -11.78 -17.91
CA GLY A 267 -3.76 -11.05 -16.64
C GLY A 267 -3.87 -11.96 -15.41
N ASP A 268 -4.58 -13.08 -15.52
CA ASP A 268 -4.97 -13.87 -14.33
C ASP A 268 -3.79 -14.56 -13.62
N ILE A 269 -2.76 -15.01 -14.35
CA ILE A 269 -1.57 -15.64 -13.75
C ILE A 269 -0.70 -14.59 -13.04
N ILE A 270 -0.58 -13.41 -13.66
CA ILE A 270 0.17 -12.26 -13.15
C ILE A 270 -0.47 -11.73 -11.86
N VAL A 271 -1.79 -11.62 -11.87
CA VAL A 271 -2.59 -11.12 -10.76
C VAL A 271 -2.51 -12.05 -9.56
N ASN A 272 -2.67 -13.35 -9.76
CA ASN A 272 -2.50 -14.35 -8.71
C ASN A 272 -1.13 -14.29 -8.05
N SER A 273 -0.06 -14.20 -8.84
CA SER A 273 1.30 -14.15 -8.28
C SER A 273 1.54 -12.88 -7.47
N LEU A 274 0.97 -11.74 -7.88
CA LEU A 274 1.22 -10.46 -7.21
C LEU A 274 0.36 -10.26 -5.96
N LEU A 275 -0.89 -10.72 -5.97
CA LEU A 275 -1.77 -10.70 -4.78
C LEU A 275 -1.19 -11.55 -3.65
N ASN A 276 -0.53 -12.67 -3.98
CA ASN A 276 0.02 -13.60 -2.99
C ASN A 276 1.46 -13.28 -2.57
N THR A 277 2.08 -12.25 -3.13
CA THR A 277 3.42 -11.81 -2.69
C THR A 277 3.27 -10.79 -1.57
N SER A 278 4.10 -10.85 -0.54
CA SER A 278 4.09 -9.85 0.53
C SER A 278 4.60 -8.48 0.08
N PHE A 279 4.17 -7.42 0.75
CA PHE A 279 4.80 -6.10 0.59
C PHE A 279 6.17 -6.06 1.29
N SER A 280 7.01 -5.08 0.93
CA SER A 280 8.30 -4.89 1.60
C SER A 280 8.09 -4.44 3.05
N ARG A 281 9.08 -4.68 3.92
CA ARG A 281 9.01 -4.27 5.33
C ARG A 281 8.86 -2.76 5.50
N GLU A 282 9.42 -1.99 4.58
CA GLU A 282 9.30 -0.53 4.53
C GLU A 282 7.87 -0.11 4.19
N MET A 283 7.25 -0.73 3.18
CA MET A 283 5.86 -0.48 2.81
C MET A 283 4.90 -0.82 3.96
N GLU A 284 5.12 -1.94 4.65
CA GLU A 284 4.34 -2.31 5.84
C GLU A 284 4.49 -1.26 6.96
N THR A 285 5.70 -0.75 7.18
CA THR A 285 5.97 0.30 8.17
C THR A 285 5.26 1.61 7.80
N GLU A 286 5.20 1.95 6.51
CA GLU A 286 4.48 3.14 6.02
C GLU A 286 2.98 3.00 6.17
N ALA A 287 2.42 1.84 5.80
CA ALA A 287 1.01 1.55 5.95
C ALA A 287 0.58 1.55 7.44
N ASP A 288 1.38 0.98 8.34
CA ASP A 288 1.15 1.05 9.78
C ASP A 288 1.07 2.49 10.28
N TYR A 289 2.02 3.34 9.87
CA TYR A 289 2.07 4.73 10.32
C TYR A 289 0.86 5.52 9.80
N ILE A 290 0.60 5.46 8.49
CA ILE A 290 -0.51 6.18 7.86
C ILE A 290 -1.83 5.70 8.45
N GLY A 291 -2.02 4.38 8.54
CA GLY A 291 -3.21 3.78 9.13
C GLY A 291 -3.44 4.24 10.56
N LEU A 292 -2.40 4.20 11.40
CA LEU A 292 -2.48 4.65 12.79
C LEU A 292 -2.87 6.13 12.91
N MET A 293 -2.32 7.01 12.06
CA MET A 293 -2.68 8.43 12.05
C MET A 293 -4.12 8.65 11.56
N VAL A 294 -4.53 7.96 10.49
CA VAL A 294 -5.88 8.06 9.91
C VAL A 294 -6.94 7.53 10.87
N MET A 295 -6.73 6.38 11.51
CA MET A 295 -7.68 5.84 12.48
C MET A 295 -7.83 6.75 13.70
N SER A 296 -6.73 7.38 14.14
CA SER A 296 -6.74 8.36 15.22
C SER A 296 -7.60 9.57 14.86
N ARG A 297 -7.42 10.11 13.65
CA ARG A 297 -8.20 11.23 13.10
C ARG A 297 -9.69 10.86 12.93
N ALA A 298 -9.97 9.61 12.58
CA ALA A 298 -11.32 9.06 12.41
C ALA A 298 -12.03 8.72 13.74
N CYS A 299 -11.44 9.05 14.90
CA CYS A 299 -11.98 8.75 16.23
C CYS A 299 -12.06 7.26 16.57
N PHE A 300 -11.11 6.45 16.10
CA PHE A 300 -10.85 5.12 16.63
C PHE A 300 -9.67 5.19 17.58
N ASP A 301 -9.74 4.47 18.71
CA ASP A 301 -8.73 4.56 19.75
C ASP A 301 -7.41 3.88 19.31
N PRO A 302 -6.33 4.65 19.04
CA PRO A 302 -5.07 4.08 18.57
C PRO A 302 -4.41 3.18 19.61
N ARG A 303 -4.73 3.35 20.90
CA ARG A 303 -4.16 2.55 22.00
C ARG A 303 -4.58 1.08 21.92
N LYS A 304 -5.63 0.76 21.14
CA LYS A 304 -6.08 -0.61 20.90
C LYS A 304 -5.38 -1.30 19.73
N ALA A 305 -4.73 -0.55 18.83
CA ALA A 305 -4.03 -1.12 17.67
C ALA A 305 -2.97 -2.20 18.03
N PRO A 306 -2.15 -2.03 19.09
CA PRO A 306 -1.16 -3.06 19.47
C PRO A 306 -1.79 -4.40 19.91
N ARG A 307 -3.06 -4.41 20.31
CA ARG A 307 -3.77 -5.63 20.70
C ARG A 307 -4.04 -6.53 19.50
N LEU A 308 -4.40 -5.95 18.36
CA LEU A 308 -4.64 -6.69 17.12
C LEU A 308 -3.42 -7.55 16.75
N TRP A 309 -2.21 -7.00 16.84
CA TRP A 309 -0.96 -7.74 16.61
C TRP A 309 -0.81 -8.97 17.52
N LYS A 310 -1.12 -8.82 18.81
CA LYS A 310 -1.11 -9.94 19.76
C LYS A 310 -2.13 -11.01 19.37
N ASN A 311 -3.32 -10.59 18.95
CA ASN A 311 -4.39 -11.48 18.51
C ASN A 311 -4.03 -12.25 17.25
N MET A 312 -3.43 -11.57 16.25
CA MET A 312 -2.93 -12.17 15.01
C MET A 312 -1.85 -13.23 15.31
N MET A 313 -0.84 -12.90 16.11
CA MET A 313 0.20 -13.86 16.52
C MET A 313 -0.35 -15.03 17.36
N ALA A 314 -1.39 -14.79 18.16
CA ALA A 314 -2.05 -15.85 18.93
C ALA A 314 -2.86 -16.78 18.01
N PHE A 315 -3.52 -16.22 16.99
CA PHE A 315 -4.24 -16.97 15.98
C PHE A 315 -3.29 -17.86 15.17
N GLU A 316 -2.15 -17.33 14.70
CA GLU A 316 -1.12 -18.11 14.00
C GLU A 316 -0.63 -19.31 14.80
N ARG A 317 -0.29 -19.08 16.07
CA ARG A 317 0.19 -20.15 16.96
C ARG A 317 -0.84 -21.27 17.14
N LYS A 318 -2.13 -20.95 17.06
CA LYS A 318 -3.23 -21.94 17.13
C LYS A 318 -3.49 -22.63 15.78
N ALA A 319 -3.33 -21.92 14.67
CA ALA A 319 -3.59 -22.42 13.32
C ALA A 319 -2.43 -23.27 12.72
N GLY A 320 -1.24 -23.23 13.32
CA GLY A 320 -0.10 -24.05 12.91
C GLY A 320 0.55 -23.56 11.59
N GLN A 321 0.82 -24.47 10.65
CA GLN A 321 1.38 -24.11 9.31
C GLN A 321 0.41 -23.34 8.41
N SER A 322 -0.86 -23.23 8.79
CA SER A 322 -1.87 -22.43 8.09
C SER A 322 -1.84 -21.00 8.64
N SER A 323 -0.78 -20.25 8.35
CA SER A 323 -0.76 -18.82 8.69
C SER A 323 -1.92 -18.12 7.96
N PRO A 324 -2.64 -17.18 8.60
CA PRO A 324 -3.64 -16.36 7.95
C PRO A 324 -3.12 -15.77 6.64
N GLU A 325 -4.00 -15.66 5.64
CA GLU A 325 -3.66 -15.01 4.37
C GLU A 325 -3.15 -13.58 4.63
N LEU A 326 -3.78 -12.87 5.56
CA LEU A 326 -3.35 -11.54 6.02
C LEU A 326 -1.90 -11.52 6.51
N LEU A 327 -1.42 -12.54 7.22
CA LEU A 327 -0.05 -12.57 7.75
C LEU A 327 0.96 -13.10 6.72
N SER A 328 0.48 -13.83 5.71
CA SER A 328 1.26 -14.24 4.55
C SER A 328 1.55 -13.04 3.64
N THR A 329 0.58 -12.15 3.44
CA THR A 329 0.74 -10.91 2.67
C THR A 329 1.33 -9.76 3.50
N HIS A 330 1.03 -9.70 4.80
CA HIS A 330 1.50 -8.67 5.74
C HIS A 330 2.24 -9.32 6.93
N PRO A 331 3.51 -9.71 6.75
CA PRO A 331 4.26 -10.38 7.81
C PRO A 331 4.37 -9.49 9.07
N SER A 332 4.04 -10.07 10.22
CA SER A 332 4.22 -9.42 11.51
C SER A 332 5.70 -9.40 11.92
N SER A 333 6.11 -8.39 12.69
CA SER A 333 7.44 -8.37 13.32
C SER A 333 7.43 -7.57 14.62
N ASP A 334 8.32 -7.94 15.55
CA ASP A 334 8.53 -7.16 16.80
C ASP A 334 8.84 -5.69 16.51
N ARG A 335 9.48 -5.42 15.36
CA ARG A 335 9.77 -4.06 14.91
C ARG A 335 8.50 -3.25 14.66
N ARG A 336 7.47 -3.83 14.03
CA ARG A 336 6.19 -3.13 13.77
C ARG A 336 5.49 -2.78 15.08
N PHE A 337 5.45 -3.73 16.02
CA PHE A 337 4.92 -3.49 17.35
C PHE A 337 5.66 -2.34 18.06
N ASN A 338 7.00 -2.33 18.00
CA ASN A 338 7.81 -1.26 18.59
C ASN A 338 7.54 0.10 17.92
N ASN A 339 7.48 0.15 16.59
CA ASN A 339 7.17 1.37 15.84
C ASN A 339 5.81 1.95 16.23
N ILE A 340 4.77 1.11 16.34
CA ILE A 340 3.43 1.57 16.74
C ILE A 340 3.46 2.18 18.15
N ASN A 341 4.20 1.59 19.08
CA ASN A 341 4.36 2.16 20.42
C ASN A 341 5.13 3.47 20.41
N GLU A 342 6.14 3.60 19.55
CA GLU A 342 6.90 4.84 19.36
C GLU A 342 6.02 5.97 18.82
N TRP A 343 5.12 5.67 17.88
CA TRP A 343 4.20 6.64 17.28
C TRP A 343 2.95 6.92 18.12
N MET A 344 2.70 6.11 19.15
CA MET A 344 1.51 6.19 20.00
C MET A 344 1.27 7.59 20.58
N PRO A 345 2.27 8.33 21.11
CA PRO A 345 2.03 9.68 21.63
C PRO A 345 1.46 10.63 20.56
N LYS A 346 1.97 10.53 19.32
CA LYS A 346 1.49 11.34 18.19
C LYS A 346 0.07 10.94 17.80
N ALA A 347 -0.19 9.64 17.70
CA ALA A 347 -1.51 9.10 17.39
C ALA A 347 -2.56 9.54 18.43
N VAL A 348 -2.24 9.44 19.72
CA VAL A 348 -3.11 9.90 20.82
C VAL A 348 -3.36 11.41 20.72
N THR A 349 -2.33 12.21 20.43
CA THR A 349 -2.50 13.67 20.24
C THR A 349 -3.49 13.97 19.11
N ILE A 350 -3.39 13.29 17.96
CA ILE A 350 -4.33 13.44 16.85
C ILE A 350 -5.75 13.03 17.27
N TYR A 351 -5.88 11.90 17.97
CA TYR A 351 -7.15 11.40 18.47
C TYR A 351 -7.84 12.40 19.41
N GLU A 352 -7.08 13.00 20.33
CA GLU A 352 -7.59 13.99 21.27
C GLU A 352 -7.98 15.31 20.57
N ASN A 353 -7.14 15.80 19.66
CA ASN A 353 -7.38 17.02 18.90
C ASN A 353 -8.55 16.91 17.91
N SER A 354 -8.93 15.69 17.53
CA SER A 354 -10.05 15.43 16.62
C SER A 354 -11.43 15.58 17.26
N GLY A 355 -11.50 15.95 18.55
CA GLY A 355 -12.77 16.15 19.26
C GLY A 355 -13.50 14.84 19.60
N CYS A 356 -12.80 13.71 19.49
CA CYS A 356 -13.39 12.37 19.62
C CYS A 356 -13.93 12.07 21.03
N SER A 357 -13.32 12.64 22.07
CA SER A 357 -13.77 12.50 23.46
C SER A 357 -14.99 13.36 23.79
N GLN A 358 -15.20 14.47 23.08
CA GLN A 358 -16.28 15.41 23.36
C GLN A 358 -17.64 14.95 22.79
N ASN A 359 -17.64 14.19 21.70
CA ASN A 359 -18.87 13.67 21.09
C ASN A 359 -19.59 12.65 21.98
N VAL A 360 -18.89 11.82 22.75
CA VAL A 360 -19.53 10.82 23.62
C VAL A 360 -20.21 11.49 24.82
N ASN A 361 -19.56 12.48 25.43
CA ASN A 361 -20.13 13.22 26.57
C ASN A 361 -21.28 14.14 26.13
N SER A 362 -21.23 14.73 24.93
CA SER A 362 -22.35 15.52 24.41
C SER A 362 -23.53 14.64 23.99
N LEU A 363 -23.28 13.47 23.39
CA LEU A 363 -24.33 12.49 23.05
C LEU A 363 -24.99 11.92 24.30
N LEU A 364 -24.21 11.56 25.33
CA LEU A 364 -24.74 11.11 26.62
C LEU A 364 -25.52 12.22 27.32
N GLY A 365 -25.00 13.46 27.32
CA GLY A 365 -25.69 14.63 27.89
C GLY A 365 -27.01 14.94 27.18
N ASN A 366 -27.02 14.87 25.84
CA ASN A 366 -28.24 15.06 25.05
C ASN A 366 -29.23 13.92 25.22
N PHE A 367 -28.75 12.68 25.35
CA PHE A 367 -29.59 11.53 25.65
C PHE A 367 -30.23 11.65 27.04
N THR A 368 -29.46 12.00 28.09
CA THR A 368 -29.98 12.21 29.45
C THR A 368 -30.98 13.36 29.51
N ASN A 369 -30.71 14.46 28.79
CA ASN A 369 -31.61 15.61 28.75
C ASN A 369 -32.93 15.28 28.02
N ASN A 370 -32.87 14.53 26.92
CA ASN A 370 -34.07 14.09 26.21
C ASN A 370 -34.87 13.04 27.00
N LEU A 371 -34.20 12.14 27.72
CA LEU A 371 -34.85 11.17 28.59
C LEU A 371 -35.53 11.86 29.78
N ALA A 372 -34.86 12.81 30.43
CA ALA A 372 -35.43 13.62 31.51
C ALA A 372 -36.65 14.43 31.04
N ASN A 373 -36.58 15.03 29.86
CA ASN A 373 -37.71 15.75 29.26
C ASN A 373 -38.89 14.80 28.94
N SER A 374 -38.63 13.61 28.41
CA SER A 374 -39.68 12.62 28.11
C SER A 374 -40.37 12.08 29.37
N ILE A 375 -39.65 11.90 30.47
CA ILE A 375 -40.20 11.47 31.76
C ILE A 375 -41.04 12.60 32.41
N SER A 376 -40.64 13.86 32.24
CA SER A 376 -41.40 15.01 32.76
C SER A 376 -42.77 15.21 32.08
N ILE A 377 -42.91 14.76 30.83
CA ILE A 377 -44.17 14.85 30.06
C ILE A 377 -45.12 13.69 30.44
N GLY A 378 -44.61 12.57 30.95
CA GLY A 378 -45.42 11.41 31.37
C GLY A 378 -46.08 11.50 32.75
N PHE A 379 -45.85 12.59 33.50
CA PHE A 379 -46.37 12.79 34.87
C PHE A 379 -47.19 14.08 35.03
N ARG A 380 -47.74 14.65 33.94
CA ARG A 380 -48.68 15.77 33.98
C ARG A 380 -50.08 15.36 33.56
#